data_AF-A0A970F8H3-F1
#
_entry.id   AF-A0A970F8H3-F1
#
_cell.length_a   1.000
_cell.length_b   1.000
_cell.length_c   1.000
_cell.angle_alpha   90.00
_cell.angle_beta   90.00
_cell.angle_gamma   90.00
#
_symmetry.space_group_name_H-M   'P 1'
#
loop_
_entity.id
_entity.type
_entity.pdbx_description
1 polymer ?
#
loop_
_entity_poly.entity_id
_entity_poly.type
_entity_poly.pdbx_seq_one_letter_code
_entity_poly.pdbx_strand_id
1 'polypeptide(L)'
;MENFFSILGGMGTMATESFIHLLNQRVNAHCDQEYLNYVLFNHATVPDRTAYILDPSQPNPLPYLIADIEKQNLLNPAFIVLTCNTAHYFFEELQSRTAIPILHMPKEAVKKVREQLET
;
A
#
# COMPACT_ATOMS: atom_id res chain seq x y z
N MET A 1 16.67 4.58 9.13
CA MET A 1 15.74 3.60 9.74
C MET A 1 16.15 2.24 9.22
N GLU A 2 16.36 1.25 10.09
CA GLU A 2 16.72 -0.12 9.68
C GLU A 2 15.47 -1.00 9.69
N ASN A 3 15.40 -2.00 8.79
CA ASN A 3 14.33 -2.99 8.70
C ASN A 3 12.91 -2.39 8.73
N PHE A 4 12.57 -1.62 7.69
CA PHE A 4 11.29 -0.94 7.60
C PHE A 4 10.59 -1.20 6.27
N PHE A 5 9.28 -0.98 6.24
CA PHE A 5 8.47 -1.02 5.02
C PHE A 5 7.81 0.34 4.78
N SER A 6 7.28 0.56 3.58
CA SER A 6 6.52 1.77 3.28
C SER A 6 5.05 1.47 2.99
N ILE A 7 4.17 2.40 3.35
CA ILE A 7 2.74 2.32 3.12
C ILE A 7 2.37 3.40 2.10
N LEU A 8 1.88 2.99 0.93
CA LEU A 8 1.24 3.86 -0.04
C LEU A 8 -0.27 3.88 0.23
N GLY A 9 -0.73 4.96 0.87
CA GLY A 9 -2.11 5.16 1.30
C GLY A 9 -2.71 6.47 0.82
N GLY A 10 -3.70 6.99 1.57
CA GLY A 10 -4.47 8.19 1.20
C GLY A 10 -5.69 7.90 0.31
N MET A 11 -5.98 6.63 0.02
CA MET A 11 -6.98 6.20 -0.98
C MET A 11 -8.07 5.29 -0.39
N GLY A 12 -8.71 5.60 0.74
CA GLY A 12 -8.76 6.92 1.41
C GLY A 12 -7.90 7.04 2.67
N THR A 13 -7.76 8.28 3.18
CA THR A 13 -7.04 8.58 4.43
C THR A 13 -7.56 7.76 5.61
N MET A 14 -8.88 7.68 5.81
CA MET A 14 -9.46 6.90 6.93
C MET A 14 -9.19 5.39 6.81
N ALA A 15 -9.15 4.85 5.59
CA ALA A 15 -8.80 3.45 5.38
C ALA A 15 -7.32 3.19 5.72
N THR A 16 -6.46 4.16 5.43
CA THR A 16 -5.04 4.11 5.74
C THR A 16 -4.78 4.16 7.25
N GLU A 17 -5.48 5.05 7.96
CA GLU A 17 -5.47 5.09 9.43
C GLU A 17 -5.96 3.77 10.03
N SER A 18 -7.07 3.23 9.52
CA SER A 18 -7.61 1.95 9.98
C SER A 18 -6.62 0.80 9.77
N PHE A 19 -5.92 0.76 8.63
CA PHE A 19 -4.86 -0.23 8.38
C PHE A 19 -3.76 -0.16 9.44
N ILE A 20 -3.26 1.05 9.74
CA ILE A 20 -2.21 1.25 10.75
C ILE A 20 -2.69 0.84 12.14
N HIS A 21 -3.92 1.21 12.51
CA HIS A 21 -4.51 0.82 13.78
C HIS A 21 -4.59 -0.72 13.91
N LEU A 22 -5.10 -1.39 12.89
CA LEU A 22 -5.22 -2.84 12.82
C LEU A 22 -3.87 -3.57 12.79
N LEU A 23 -2.84 -2.95 12.19
CA LEU A 23 -1.48 -3.45 12.22
C LEU A 23 -0.91 -3.38 13.63
N ASN A 24 -0.98 -2.21 14.27
CA ASN A 24 -0.45 -2.00 15.61
C ASN A 24 -1.15 -2.90 16.65
N GLN A 25 -2.47 -3.12 16.52
CA GLN A 25 -3.21 -4.06 17.38
C GLN A 25 -2.76 -5.53 17.24
N ARG A 26 -2.17 -5.90 16.10
CA ARG A 26 -1.66 -7.25 15.85
C ARG A 26 -0.22 -7.45 16.30
N VAL A 27 0.50 -6.38 16.60
CA VAL A 27 1.85 -6.47 17.17
C VAL A 27 1.71 -6.68 18.68
N ASN A 28 2.20 -7.81 19.18
CA ASN A 28 2.31 -8.05 20.62
C ASN A 28 3.52 -7.30 21.18
N ALA A 29 3.37 -5.98 21.36
CA ALA A 29 4.39 -5.09 21.91
C ALA A 29 4.14 -4.79 23.39
N HIS A 30 5.22 -4.70 24.15
CA HIS A 30 5.24 -4.35 25.58
C HIS A 30 5.92 -2.99 25.84
N CYS A 31 6.58 -2.43 24.82
CA CYS A 31 7.14 -1.08 24.81
C CYS A 31 7.13 -0.49 23.40
N ASP A 32 7.40 0.81 23.28
CA ASP A 32 7.32 1.53 22.00
C ASP A 32 8.30 0.97 20.94
N GLN A 33 9.47 0.50 21.37
CA GLN A 33 10.54 0.02 20.48
C GLN A 33 10.22 -1.34 19.83
N GLU A 34 9.18 -2.04 20.29
CA GLU A 34 8.75 -3.32 19.73
C GLU A 34 7.76 -3.17 18.56
N TYR A 35 7.29 -1.96 18.28
CA TYR A 35 6.46 -1.70 17.09
C TYR A 35 7.28 -1.73 15.80
N LEU A 36 6.60 -1.95 14.68
CA LEU A 36 7.22 -2.02 13.38
C LEU A 36 7.67 -0.64 12.89
N ASN A 37 8.86 -0.60 12.29
CA ASN A 37 9.35 0.57 11.58
C ASN A 37 8.64 0.68 10.22
N TYR A 38 8.03 1.83 9.93
CA TYR A 38 7.47 2.12 8.62
C TYR A 38 7.44 3.61 8.27
N VAL A 39 7.35 3.90 6.97
CA VAL A 39 7.09 5.25 6.44
C VAL A 39 5.72 5.27 5.77
N LEU A 40 4.88 6.23 6.16
CA LEU A 40 3.55 6.41 5.58
C LEU A 40 3.55 7.55 4.55
N PHE A 41 3.14 7.22 3.32
CA PHE A 41 2.74 8.17 2.30
C PHE A 41 1.21 8.25 2.27
N ASN A 42 0.63 9.24 2.97
CA ASN A 42 -0.81 9.51 2.91
C ASN A 42 -1.10 10.59 1.85
N HIS A 43 -1.23 10.19 0.59
CA HIS A 43 -1.45 11.11 -0.52
C HIS A 43 -2.95 11.23 -0.85
N ALA A 44 -3.67 12.03 -0.08
CA ALA A 44 -5.13 12.17 -0.18
C ALA A 44 -5.63 12.83 -1.49
N THR A 45 -4.74 13.52 -2.20
CA THR A 45 -5.06 14.21 -3.46
C THR A 45 -4.87 13.35 -4.71
N VAL A 46 -4.52 12.07 -4.59
CA VAL A 46 -4.53 11.13 -5.73
C VAL A 46 -5.95 11.08 -6.31
N PRO A 47 -6.11 11.31 -7.63
CA PRO A 47 -7.40 11.21 -8.29
C PRO A 47 -8.18 9.94 -8.00
N ASP A 48 -9.49 9.98 -8.19
CA ASP A 48 -10.33 8.81 -7.93
C ASP A 48 -10.02 7.67 -8.93
N ARG A 49 -9.71 6.50 -8.37
CA ARG A 49 -9.31 5.33 -9.18
C ARG A 49 -10.48 4.78 -9.96
N THR A 50 -11.65 4.67 -9.32
CA THR A 50 -12.84 4.06 -9.93
C THR A 50 -13.36 4.94 -11.07
N ALA A 51 -13.42 6.26 -10.87
CA ALA A 51 -13.83 7.22 -11.88
C ALA A 51 -12.97 7.11 -13.14
N TYR A 52 -11.64 7.08 -13.00
CA TYR A 52 -10.74 6.93 -14.15
C TYR A 52 -10.85 5.54 -14.82
N ILE A 53 -10.98 4.47 -14.03
CA ILE A 53 -11.13 3.11 -14.58
C ILE A 53 -12.42 2.99 -15.41
N LEU A 54 -13.50 3.64 -14.98
CA LEU A 54 -14.79 3.60 -15.69
C LEU A 54 -14.87 4.61 -16.83
N ASP A 55 -14.16 5.74 -16.73
CA ASP A 55 -14.13 6.81 -17.72
C ASP A 55 -12.71 7.39 -17.83
N PRO A 56 -11.94 7.01 -18.86
CA PRO A 56 -10.57 7.49 -19.07
C PRO A 56 -10.45 9.00 -19.35
N SER A 57 -11.56 9.73 -19.53
CA SER A 57 -11.54 11.19 -19.61
C SER A 57 -11.42 11.88 -18.25
N GLN A 58 -11.67 11.15 -17.15
CA GLN A 58 -11.45 11.63 -15.78
C GLN A 58 -9.95 11.77 -15.47
N PRO A 59 -9.57 12.50 -14.41
CA PRO A 59 -8.16 12.66 -14.05
C PRO A 59 -7.48 11.32 -13.73
N ASN A 60 -6.38 11.05 -14.42
CA ASN A 60 -5.62 9.80 -14.28
C ASN A 60 -4.86 9.73 -12.94
N PRO A 61 -5.08 8.72 -12.08
CA PRO A 61 -4.35 8.56 -10.82
C PRO A 61 -2.92 8.03 -11.00
N LEU A 62 -2.61 7.35 -12.10
CA LEU A 62 -1.36 6.62 -12.29
C LEU A 62 -0.10 7.51 -12.17
N PRO A 63 -0.03 8.72 -12.77
CA PRO A 63 1.14 9.58 -12.62
C PRO A 63 1.45 9.96 -11.17
N TYR A 64 0.40 10.17 -10.34
CA TYR A 64 0.55 10.49 -8.93
C TYR A 64 1.09 9.29 -8.15
N LEU A 65 0.57 8.09 -8.43
CA LEU A 65 1.03 6.85 -7.80
C LEU A 65 2.47 6.52 -8.19
N ILE A 66 2.86 6.69 -9.46
CA ILE A 66 4.24 6.50 -9.92
C ILE A 66 5.18 7.47 -9.20
N ALA A 67 4.81 8.75 -9.11
CA ALA A 67 5.63 9.73 -8.42
C ALA A 67 5.84 9.38 -6.93
N ASP A 68 4.85 8.76 -6.27
CA ASP A 68 5.01 8.30 -4.89
C ASP A 68 5.85 7.03 -4.77
N ILE A 69 5.77 6.11 -5.74
CA ILE A 69 6.68 4.96 -5.82
C ILE A 69 8.13 5.45 -6.01
N GLU A 70 8.35 6.40 -6.91
CA GLU A 70 9.69 6.97 -7.15
C GLU A 70 10.27 7.65 -5.91
N LYS A 71 9.44 8.35 -5.12
CA LYS A 71 9.88 8.89 -3.81
C LYS A 71 10.20 7.79 -2.81
N GLN A 72 9.40 6.72 -2.75
CA GLN A 72 9.65 5.57 -1.87
C GLN A 72 10.92 4.81 -2.26
N ASN A 73 11.29 4.76 -3.55
CA ASN A 73 12.55 4.17 -4.01
C ASN A 73 13.76 4.83 -3.35
N LEU A 74 13.71 6.15 -3.10
CA LEU A 74 14.80 6.88 -2.43
C LEU A 74 15.01 6.45 -0.98
N LEU A 75 13.98 5.92 -0.33
CA LEU A 75 14.03 5.44 1.04
C LEU A 75 14.56 4.00 1.11
N ASN A 76 14.42 3.22 0.03
CA ASN A 76 14.78 1.81 -0.06
C ASN A 76 14.16 0.93 1.07
N PRO A 77 12.82 0.97 1.27
CA PRO A 77 12.14 0.05 2.19
C PRO A 77 12.28 -1.40 1.73
N ALA A 78 12.09 -2.34 2.66
CA ALA A 78 12.12 -3.77 2.37
C ALA A 78 10.98 -4.21 1.43
N PHE A 79 9.80 -3.60 1.56
CA PHE A 79 8.64 -3.78 0.69
C PHE A 79 7.68 -2.58 0.81
N ILE A 80 6.73 -2.50 -0.11
CA ILE A 80 5.67 -1.48 -0.14
C ILE A 80 4.31 -2.16 0.03
N VAL A 81 3.45 -1.58 0.87
CA VAL A 81 2.05 -1.98 1.02
C VAL A 81 1.17 -0.93 0.37
N LEU A 82 0.27 -1.37 -0.52
CA LEU A 82 -0.75 -0.52 -1.14
C LEU A 82 -2.10 -0.73 -0.45
N THR A 83 -2.59 0.25 0.30
CA THR A 83 -3.80 0.11 1.15
C THR A 83 -5.09 0.51 0.42
N CYS A 84 -5.23 0.17 -0.86
CA CYS A 84 -6.40 0.49 -1.67
C CYS A 84 -6.70 -0.61 -2.70
N ASN A 85 -7.90 -1.19 -2.67
CA ASN A 85 -8.31 -2.24 -3.61
C ASN A 85 -8.18 -1.78 -5.07
N THR A 86 -8.80 -0.66 -5.43
CA THR A 86 -8.89 -0.21 -6.83
C THR A 86 -7.56 0.29 -7.38
N ALA A 87 -6.64 0.75 -6.51
CA ALA A 87 -5.28 1.12 -6.95
C ALA A 87 -4.46 -0.09 -7.44
N HIS A 88 -4.80 -1.32 -7.02
CA HIS A 88 -4.15 -2.53 -7.56
C HIS A 88 -4.47 -2.80 -9.04
N TYR A 89 -5.45 -2.10 -9.62
CA TYR A 89 -5.65 -2.12 -11.07
C TYR A 89 -4.38 -1.75 -11.83
N PHE A 90 -3.57 -0.84 -11.27
CA PHE A 90 -2.32 -0.36 -11.84
C PHE A 90 -1.07 -1.12 -11.34
N PHE A 91 -1.25 -2.30 -10.76
CA PHE A 91 -0.16 -3.00 -10.05
C PHE A 91 1.07 -3.22 -10.93
N GLU A 92 0.88 -3.68 -12.17
CA GLU A 92 1.99 -4.00 -13.08
C GLU A 92 2.77 -2.74 -13.45
N GLU A 93 2.08 -1.63 -13.72
CA GLU A 93 2.71 -0.34 -13.99
C GLU A 93 3.49 0.16 -12.79
N LEU A 94 2.94 0.05 -11.57
CA LEU A 94 3.63 0.45 -10.35
C LEU A 94 4.85 -0.43 -10.06
N GLN A 95 4.72 -1.75 -10.13
CA GLN A 95 5.82 -2.68 -9.90
C GLN A 95 6.93 -2.51 -10.96
N SER A 96 6.59 -2.13 -12.19
CA SER A 96 7.59 -1.84 -13.23
C SER A 96 8.46 -0.61 -12.93
N ARG A 97 8.07 0.23 -11.97
CA ARG A 97 8.77 1.46 -11.57
C ARG A 97 9.63 1.28 -10.32
N THR A 98 9.72 0.07 -9.77
CA THR A 98 10.54 -0.21 -8.60
C THR A 98 11.03 -1.65 -8.55
N ALA A 99 12.24 -1.87 -8.06
CA ALA A 99 12.74 -3.20 -7.71
C ALA A 99 12.25 -3.67 -6.33
N ILE A 100 11.70 -2.76 -5.52
CA ILE A 100 11.15 -3.07 -4.20
C ILE A 100 9.83 -3.84 -4.41
N PRO A 101 9.62 -4.96 -3.72
CA PRO A 101 8.37 -5.72 -3.86
C PRO A 101 7.18 -4.90 -3.34
N ILE A 102 6.14 -4.78 -4.17
CA ILE A 102 4.83 -4.27 -3.76
C ILE A 102 3.96 -5.47 -3.39
N LEU A 103 3.46 -5.51 -2.15
CA LEU A 103 2.55 -6.58 -1.72
C LEU A 103 1.16 -6.37 -2.32
N HIS A 104 0.72 -7.34 -3.13
CA HIS A 104 -0.58 -7.28 -3.77
C HIS A 104 -1.70 -7.72 -2.81
N MET A 105 -2.27 -6.78 -2.06
CA MET A 105 -3.21 -7.02 -0.95
C MET A 105 -4.37 -7.98 -1.30
N PRO A 106 -5.10 -7.84 -2.43
CA PRO A 106 -6.14 -8.82 -2.79
C PRO A 106 -5.63 -10.25 -3.01
N LYS A 107 -4.43 -10.43 -3.58
CA LYS A 107 -3.83 -11.75 -3.81
C LYS A 107 -3.42 -12.38 -2.48
N GLU A 108 -2.86 -11.59 -1.55
CA GLU A 108 -2.53 -12.06 -0.20
C GLU A 108 -3.79 -12.47 0.59
N ALA A 109 -4.89 -11.72 0.44
CA ALA A 109 -6.17 -12.08 1.06
C ALA A 109 -6.71 -13.43 0.52
N VAL A 110 -6.70 -13.62 -0.80
CA VAL A 110 -7.12 -14.89 -1.42
C VAL A 110 -6.23 -16.05 -0.99
N LYS A 111 -4.91 -15.85 -0.98
CA LYS A 111 -3.94 -16.83 -0.48
C LYS A 111 -4.26 -17.23 0.96
N LYS A 112 -4.51 -16.24 1.83
CA LYS A 112 -4.81 -16.51 3.24
C LYS A 112 -6.10 -17.30 3.43
N VAL A 113 -7.16 -16.97 2.68
CA VAL A 113 -8.41 -17.71 2.72
C VAL A 113 -8.21 -19.16 2.27
N ARG A 114 -7.42 -19.40 1.21
CA ARG A 114 -7.10 -20.77 0.78
C ARG A 114 -6.40 -21.58 1.87
N GLU A 115 -5.39 -21.01 2.52
CA GLU A 115 -4.67 -21.68 3.62
C GLU A 115 -5.60 -22.10 4.76
N GLN A 116 -6.67 -21.34 5.02
CA GLN A 116 -7.66 -21.65 6.07
C GLN A 116 -8.70 -22.69 5.67
N LEU A 117 -8.90 -22.91 4.36
CA LEU A 117 -9.83 -23.90 3.84
C LEU A 117 -9.16 -25.26 3.60
N GLU A 118 -7.83 -25.27 3.44
CA GLU A 118 -7.01 -26.47 3.28
C GLU A 118 -6.61 -27.10 4.64
N THR A 119 -6.97 -26.46 5.76
CA THR A 119 -6.81 -26.94 7.15
C THR A 119 -8.12 -27.45 7.73
#